data_AF-A0A7L5JRG2-F1
#
_entry.id   AF-A0A7L5JRG2-F1
#
_cell.length_a   1.000
_cell.length_b   1.000
_cell.length_c   1.000
_cell.angle_alpha   90.00
_cell.angle_beta   90.00
_cell.angle_gamma   90.00
#
_symmetry.space_group_name_H-M   'P 1'
#
loop_
_entity.id
_entity.type
_entity.pdbx_description
1 polymer ?
#
loop_
_entity_poly.entity_id
_entity_poly.type
_entity_poly.pdbx_seq_one_letter_code
_entity_poly.pdbx_strand_id
1 'polypeptide(L)'
;MTLNADLKISQNLQSNCNTNSKFVTLLTVPVLLYLLVILCFIGVFPLKFEIHSIILIGFILLIYLFFVKHNAFYVACKFKTLYHDVDVNLKEYANKNQLTIGDTTKANGDVDDFLQDYTSNLRNSNFSSIASGIFPTLGILGTFISIAISMPDFSSGATNALESEITKLLGGVGTAFYVSIYGIFLSIWWTFFEKFGMSKFQQLSYKIKEDTKSLFWTKLDIESIHLKSNLDNFTKMREIFSELTSSNILESINSSIEKRFQNLENLLEKEILLTSKIDSNIENNERLVVALNSVSNSISNIISNFEKQKDRYTYVTEELNLNIIKLNTHMSNLSSENLKAIYSNIIKSIETMKADMEKIEWKFTQGLESYDNKIKNSLELIDAETSKIILDLTEFKELSK
;
A
#
# COMPACT_ATOMS: atom_id res chain seq x y z
N MET A 1 -38.85 -16.85 -13.69
CA MET A 1 -39.64 -16.06 -14.66
C MET A 1 -39.51 -16.79 -15.98
N THR A 2 -40.46 -17.66 -16.33
CA THR A 2 -40.44 -18.34 -17.63
C THR A 2 -40.66 -17.29 -18.71
N LEU A 3 -39.88 -17.31 -19.79
CA LEU A 3 -40.14 -16.48 -20.96
C LEU A 3 -41.44 -16.99 -21.63
N ASN A 4 -42.59 -16.57 -21.10
CA ASN A 4 -43.90 -16.71 -21.75
C ASN A 4 -44.06 -15.56 -22.76
N ALA A 5 -43.10 -15.41 -23.67
CA ALA A 5 -43.33 -14.66 -24.87
C ALA A 5 -44.15 -15.58 -25.79
N ASP A 6 -45.40 -15.21 -26.04
CA ASP A 6 -46.19 -15.78 -27.13
C ASP A 6 -45.44 -15.50 -28.43
N LEU A 7 -44.56 -16.43 -28.79
CA LEU A 7 -43.86 -16.45 -30.05
C LEU A 7 -44.92 -16.66 -31.13
N LYS A 8 -45.47 -15.55 -31.61
CA LYS A 8 -46.11 -15.52 -32.94
C LYS A 8 -45.01 -15.61 -33.98
N ILE A 9 -44.21 -16.69 -33.95
CA ILE A 9 -43.52 -17.12 -35.16
C ILE A 9 -44.64 -17.16 -36.21
N SER A 10 -44.46 -16.45 -37.33
CA SER A 10 -45.61 -15.92 -38.06
C SER A 10 -46.62 -17.02 -38.46
N GLN A 11 -47.92 -16.76 -38.29
CA GLN A 11 -49.00 -17.62 -38.81
C GLN A 11 -48.88 -17.90 -40.33
N ASN A 12 -48.05 -17.14 -41.06
CA ASN A 12 -47.69 -17.36 -42.46
C ASN A 12 -46.76 -18.56 -42.73
N LEU A 13 -46.19 -19.20 -41.69
CA LEU A 13 -45.50 -20.49 -41.83
C LEU A 13 -46.47 -21.68 -41.82
N GLN A 14 -47.73 -21.46 -41.43
CA GLN A 14 -48.76 -22.48 -41.29
C GLN A 14 -49.41 -22.84 -42.64
N SER A 15 -48.59 -23.01 -43.69
CA SER A 15 -49.12 -23.52 -44.96
C SER A 15 -49.23 -25.05 -44.88
N ASN A 16 -50.36 -25.61 -45.31
CA ASN A 16 -50.56 -27.05 -45.52
C ASN A 16 -49.57 -27.60 -46.55
N CYS A 17 -48.35 -27.92 -46.13
CA CYS A 17 -47.40 -28.64 -46.94
C CYS A 17 -47.70 -30.13 -46.81
N ASN A 18 -48.25 -30.73 -47.86
CA ASN A 18 -48.51 -32.15 -47.86
C ASN A 18 -47.21 -32.92 -48.17
N THR A 19 -46.58 -33.46 -47.13
CA THR A 19 -45.32 -34.22 -47.20
C THR A 19 -45.43 -35.40 -48.18
N ASN A 20 -46.59 -36.07 -48.26
CA ASN A 20 -46.82 -37.16 -49.21
C ASN A 20 -46.83 -36.67 -50.66
N SER A 21 -47.41 -35.49 -50.93
CA SER A 21 -47.39 -34.89 -52.27
C SER A 21 -45.96 -34.57 -52.73
N LYS A 22 -45.09 -34.12 -51.83
CA LYS A 22 -43.68 -33.83 -52.17
C LYS A 22 -42.86 -35.09 -52.40
N PHE A 23 -43.11 -36.14 -51.60
CA PHE A 23 -42.52 -37.46 -51.84
C PHE A 23 -42.93 -38.03 -53.20
N VAL A 24 -44.23 -37.97 -53.52
CA VAL A 24 -44.76 -38.42 -54.82
C VAL A 24 -44.14 -37.61 -55.95
N THR A 25 -44.11 -36.28 -55.85
CA THR A 25 -43.54 -35.40 -56.90
C THR A 25 -42.10 -35.79 -57.26
N LEU A 26 -41.28 -36.06 -56.24
CA LEU A 26 -39.87 -36.42 -56.43
C LEU A 26 -39.72 -37.77 -57.15
N LEU A 27 -40.64 -38.70 -56.90
CA LEU A 27 -40.62 -40.06 -57.43
C LEU A 27 -41.33 -40.20 -58.79
N THR A 28 -42.28 -39.31 -59.12
CA THR A 28 -43.13 -39.43 -60.32
C THR A 28 -42.33 -39.53 -61.60
N VAL A 29 -41.38 -38.62 -61.83
CA VAL A 29 -40.68 -38.54 -63.12
C VAL A 29 -39.69 -39.71 -63.29
N PRO A 30 -38.83 -40.05 -62.30
CA PRO A 30 -37.99 -41.24 -62.39
C PRO A 30 -38.77 -42.54 -62.60
N VAL A 31 -39.89 -42.74 -61.88
CA VAL A 31 -40.72 -43.94 -62.04
C VAL A 31 -41.43 -43.96 -63.38
N LEU A 32 -41.93 -42.82 -63.87
CA LEU A 32 -42.57 -42.74 -65.18
C LEU A 32 -41.57 -43.07 -66.30
N LEU A 33 -40.32 -42.59 -66.19
CA LEU A 33 -39.26 -42.97 -67.13
C LEU A 33 -38.95 -44.47 -67.06
N TYR A 34 -38.91 -45.06 -65.87
CA TYR A 34 -38.71 -46.50 -65.72
C TYR A 34 -39.87 -47.32 -66.32
N LEU A 35 -41.12 -46.89 -66.13
CA LEU A 35 -42.30 -47.49 -66.76
C LEU A 35 -42.24 -47.38 -68.29
N LEU A 36 -41.77 -46.26 -68.83
CA LEU A 36 -41.54 -46.11 -70.28
C LEU A 36 -40.49 -47.10 -70.79
N VAL A 37 -39.41 -47.35 -70.05
CA VAL A 37 -38.41 -48.38 -70.39
C VAL A 37 -39.04 -49.78 -70.43
N ILE A 38 -39.90 -50.11 -69.46
CA ILE A 38 -40.63 -51.39 -69.44
C ILE A 38 -41.60 -51.49 -70.65
N LEU A 39 -42.29 -50.41 -71.01
CA LEU A 39 -43.18 -50.40 -72.18
C LEU A 39 -42.42 -50.56 -73.49
N CYS A 40 -41.21 -50.00 -73.60
CA CYS A 40 -40.34 -50.22 -74.74
C CYS A 40 -39.92 -51.70 -74.85
N PHE A 41 -39.65 -52.37 -73.72
CA PHE A 41 -39.35 -53.80 -73.69
C PHE A 41 -40.53 -54.67 -74.19
N ILE A 42 -41.76 -54.32 -73.85
CA ILE A 42 -42.98 -55.04 -74.29
C ILE A 42 -43.26 -54.82 -75.80
N GLY A 43 -42.53 -53.92 -76.46
CA GLY A 43 -42.64 -53.68 -77.90
C GLY A 43 -43.69 -52.64 -78.29
N VAL A 44 -44.15 -51.81 -77.34
CA VAL A 44 -45.08 -50.70 -77.61
C VAL A 44 -44.40 -49.56 -78.37
N PHE A 45 -43.09 -49.39 -78.17
CA PHE A 45 -42.25 -48.37 -78.82
C PHE A 45 -41.08 -49.02 -79.58
N PRO A 46 -40.55 -48.38 -80.63
CA PRO A 46 -39.52 -48.95 -81.51
C PRO A 46 -38.12 -49.08 -80.88
N LEU A 47 -37.97 -48.90 -79.57
CA LEU A 47 -36.71 -49.00 -78.85
C LEU A 47 -36.55 -50.41 -78.26
N LYS A 48 -35.55 -51.16 -78.76
CA LYS A 48 -35.23 -52.48 -78.23
C LYS A 48 -34.43 -52.34 -76.93
N PHE A 49 -34.94 -52.91 -75.84
CA PHE A 49 -34.23 -53.01 -74.55
C PHE A 49 -33.89 -54.46 -74.23
N GLU A 50 -32.69 -54.70 -73.69
CA GLU A 50 -32.30 -56.00 -73.17
C GLU A 50 -32.73 -56.14 -71.70
N ILE A 51 -33.02 -57.38 -71.28
CA ILE A 51 -33.51 -57.68 -69.92
C ILE A 51 -32.51 -57.20 -68.85
N HIS A 52 -31.21 -57.38 -69.09
CA HIS A 52 -30.16 -57.00 -68.15
C HIS A 52 -30.14 -55.50 -67.88
N SER A 53 -30.36 -54.67 -68.91
CA SER A 53 -30.40 -53.21 -68.76
C SER A 53 -31.61 -52.75 -67.94
N ILE A 54 -32.77 -53.41 -68.08
CA ILE A 54 -33.98 -53.11 -67.29
C ILE A 54 -33.78 -53.43 -65.81
N ILE A 55 -33.13 -54.57 -65.52
CA ILE A 55 -32.80 -54.97 -64.14
C ILE A 55 -31.84 -53.94 -63.52
N LEU A 56 -30.80 -53.52 -64.24
CA LEU A 56 -29.84 -52.52 -63.78
C LEU A 56 -30.49 -51.15 -63.52
N ILE A 57 -31.35 -50.68 -64.42
CA ILE A 57 -32.11 -49.43 -64.24
C ILE A 57 -33.04 -49.55 -63.02
N GLY A 58 -33.71 -50.69 -62.85
CA GLY A 58 -34.54 -50.98 -61.68
C GLY A 58 -33.75 -50.97 -60.36
N PHE A 59 -32.53 -51.53 -60.36
CA PHE A 59 -31.64 -51.50 -59.21
C PHE A 59 -31.19 -50.07 -58.85
N ILE A 60 -30.86 -49.24 -59.86
CA ILE A 60 -30.53 -47.83 -59.63
C ILE A 60 -31.74 -47.08 -59.03
N LEU A 61 -32.96 -47.35 -59.52
CA LEU A 61 -34.20 -46.76 -58.99
C LEU A 61 -34.48 -47.22 -57.54
N LEU A 62 -34.17 -48.47 -57.20
CA LEU A 62 -34.29 -48.99 -55.83
C LEU A 62 -33.34 -48.25 -54.87
N ILE A 63 -32.10 -48.02 -55.29
CA ILE A 63 -31.16 -47.21 -54.51
C ILE A 63 -31.70 -45.79 -54.36
N TYR A 64 -32.19 -45.17 -55.45
CA TYR A 64 -32.76 -43.83 -55.42
C TYR A 64 -33.88 -43.68 -54.39
N LEU A 65 -34.80 -44.66 -54.30
CA LEU A 65 -35.89 -44.72 -53.32
C LEU A 65 -35.41 -44.57 -51.87
N PHE A 66 -34.25 -45.12 -51.53
CA PHE A 66 -33.66 -44.98 -50.20
C PHE A 66 -33.19 -43.54 -49.93
N PHE A 67 -32.64 -42.87 -50.94
CA PHE A 67 -32.17 -41.48 -50.83
C PHE A 67 -33.32 -40.47 -50.76
N VAL A 68 -34.48 -40.72 -51.39
CA VAL A 68 -35.63 -39.78 -51.44
C VAL A 68 -36.02 -39.23 -50.05
N LYS A 69 -35.96 -40.06 -49.00
CA LYS A 69 -36.31 -39.65 -47.62
C LYS A 69 -35.39 -38.56 -47.06
N HIS A 70 -34.16 -38.48 -47.55
CA HIS A 70 -33.16 -37.51 -47.09
C HIS A 70 -33.06 -36.28 -47.98
N ASN A 71 -33.87 -36.17 -49.03
CA ASN A 71 -33.85 -35.02 -49.92
C ASN A 71 -34.36 -33.75 -49.21
N ALA A 72 -33.68 -32.63 -49.42
CA ALA A 72 -34.00 -31.33 -48.84
C ALA A 72 -35.43 -30.88 -49.14
N PHE A 73 -35.98 -31.22 -50.31
CA PHE A 73 -37.31 -30.80 -50.70
C PHE A 73 -38.40 -31.46 -49.85
N TYR A 74 -38.22 -32.74 -49.54
CA TYR A 74 -39.07 -33.49 -48.62
C TYR A 74 -38.90 -32.98 -47.18
N VAL A 75 -37.65 -32.83 -46.74
CA VAL A 75 -37.32 -32.42 -45.37
C VAL A 75 -37.80 -31.00 -45.07
N ALA A 76 -37.67 -30.06 -46.00
CA ALA A 76 -38.16 -28.69 -45.82
C ALA A 76 -39.69 -28.65 -45.60
N CYS A 77 -40.43 -29.51 -46.31
CA CYS A 77 -41.88 -29.67 -46.11
C CYS A 77 -42.19 -30.29 -44.75
N LYS A 78 -41.46 -31.35 -44.37
CA LYS A 78 -41.62 -32.02 -43.07
C LYS A 78 -41.29 -31.08 -41.90
N PHE A 79 -40.20 -30.32 -42.00
CA PHE A 79 -39.82 -29.31 -41.02
C PHE A 79 -40.93 -28.25 -40.86
N LYS A 80 -41.54 -27.82 -41.98
CA LYS A 80 -42.70 -26.92 -41.94
C LYS A 80 -43.93 -27.52 -41.25
N THR A 81 -44.16 -28.83 -41.35
CA THR A 81 -45.25 -29.51 -40.64
C THR A 81 -44.97 -29.71 -39.14
N LEU A 82 -43.71 -29.85 -38.75
CA LEU A 82 -43.27 -30.00 -37.35
C LEU A 82 -43.10 -28.66 -36.62
N TYR A 83 -43.67 -27.60 -37.17
CA TYR A 83 -43.48 -26.25 -36.68
C TYR A 83 -43.81 -26.05 -35.20
N HIS A 84 -44.92 -26.64 -34.72
CA HIS A 84 -45.30 -26.54 -33.31
C HIS A 84 -44.26 -27.20 -32.39
N ASP A 85 -43.67 -28.32 -32.83
CA ASP A 85 -42.62 -29.00 -32.08
C ASP A 85 -41.33 -28.16 -32.07
N VAL A 86 -40.99 -27.52 -33.19
CA VAL A 86 -39.87 -26.56 -33.26
C VAL A 86 -40.07 -25.41 -32.29
N ASP A 87 -41.27 -24.80 -32.23
CA ASP A 87 -41.57 -23.69 -31.31
C ASP A 87 -41.41 -24.07 -29.84
N VAL A 88 -41.95 -25.24 -29.45
CA VAL A 88 -41.84 -25.74 -28.06
C VAL A 88 -40.38 -26.02 -27.69
N ASN A 89 -39.65 -26.74 -28.54
CA ASN A 89 -38.24 -27.08 -28.27
C ASN A 89 -37.34 -25.84 -28.29
N LEU A 90 -37.62 -24.86 -29.15
CA LEU A 90 -36.87 -23.60 -29.19
C LEU A 90 -37.08 -22.78 -27.90
N LYS A 91 -38.30 -22.75 -27.37
CA LYS A 91 -38.60 -22.11 -26.08
C LYS A 91 -37.91 -22.83 -24.93
N GLU A 92 -37.90 -24.16 -24.93
CA GLU A 92 -37.19 -24.94 -23.93
C GLU A 92 -35.68 -24.66 -23.99
N TYR A 93 -35.10 -24.66 -25.20
CA TYR A 93 -33.70 -24.30 -25.43
C TYR A 93 -33.37 -22.88 -24.95
N ALA A 94 -34.22 -21.90 -25.25
CA ALA A 94 -34.06 -20.53 -24.79
C ALA A 94 -34.14 -20.43 -23.25
N ASN A 95 -35.08 -21.13 -22.64
CA ASN A 95 -35.25 -21.15 -21.18
C ASN A 95 -34.09 -21.81 -20.45
N LYS A 96 -33.49 -22.86 -21.04
CA LYS A 96 -32.33 -23.54 -20.46
C LYS A 96 -31.05 -22.69 -20.51
N ASN A 97 -30.96 -21.80 -21.49
CA ASN A 97 -29.79 -20.95 -21.73
C ASN A 97 -30.01 -19.48 -21.34
N GLN A 98 -30.87 -19.19 -20.36
CA GLN A 98 -31.13 -17.81 -19.94
C GLN A 98 -29.90 -17.15 -19.30
N LEU A 99 -29.67 -15.89 -19.67
CA LEU A 99 -28.68 -15.00 -19.07
C LEU A 99 -29.35 -13.66 -18.78
N THR A 100 -29.21 -13.20 -17.54
CA THR A 100 -29.72 -11.90 -17.11
C THR A 100 -28.57 -10.90 -17.09
N ILE A 101 -28.70 -9.80 -17.83
CA ILE A 101 -27.75 -8.69 -17.83
C ILE A 101 -28.54 -7.42 -17.52
N GLY A 102 -28.23 -6.80 -16.38
CA GLY A 102 -29.03 -5.68 -15.85
C GLY A 102 -30.46 -6.13 -15.53
N ASP A 103 -31.45 -5.40 -16.03
CA ASP A 103 -32.89 -5.70 -15.84
C ASP A 103 -33.47 -6.62 -16.93
N THR A 104 -32.66 -7.02 -17.91
CA THR A 104 -33.11 -7.78 -19.09
C THR A 104 -32.62 -9.22 -19.04
N THR A 105 -33.55 -10.17 -19.21
CA THR A 105 -33.27 -11.61 -19.31
C THR A 105 -33.50 -12.06 -20.74
N LYS A 106 -32.48 -12.60 -21.40
CA LYS A 106 -32.57 -13.22 -22.73
C LYS A 106 -31.74 -14.50 -22.77
N ALA A 107 -31.94 -15.34 -23.78
CA ALA A 107 -31.17 -16.56 -23.97
C ALA A 107 -29.78 -16.26 -24.55
N ASN A 108 -28.75 -16.91 -24.01
CA ASN A 108 -27.33 -16.80 -24.39
C ASN A 108 -26.89 -17.82 -25.47
N GLY A 109 -27.84 -18.42 -26.19
CA GLY A 109 -27.56 -19.35 -27.29
C GLY A 109 -27.75 -18.68 -28.66
N ASP A 110 -27.20 -19.27 -29.71
CA ASP A 110 -27.59 -18.93 -31.08
C ASP A 110 -28.81 -19.76 -31.52
N VAL A 111 -29.72 -19.14 -32.26
CA VAL A 111 -30.84 -19.82 -32.93
C VAL A 111 -30.32 -20.75 -34.01
N ASP A 112 -29.22 -20.37 -34.68
CA ASP A 112 -28.62 -21.19 -35.74
C ASP A 112 -28.10 -22.53 -35.20
N ASP A 113 -27.51 -22.52 -34.00
CA ASP A 113 -27.03 -23.74 -33.33
C ASP A 113 -28.19 -24.70 -33.01
N PHE A 114 -29.29 -24.17 -32.47
CA PHE A 114 -30.50 -24.94 -32.22
C PHE A 114 -31.07 -25.52 -33.53
N LEU A 115 -31.21 -24.70 -34.57
CA LEU A 115 -31.77 -25.13 -35.85
C LEU A 115 -30.89 -26.19 -36.51
N GLN A 116 -29.57 -26.09 -36.37
CA GLN A 116 -28.63 -27.08 -36.87
C GLN A 116 -28.81 -28.43 -36.16
N ASP A 117 -28.86 -28.42 -34.82
CA ASP A 117 -29.05 -29.63 -34.02
C ASP A 117 -30.40 -30.30 -34.33
N TYR A 118 -31.49 -29.52 -34.32
CA TYR A 118 -32.83 -30.02 -34.61
C TYR A 118 -32.93 -30.59 -36.04
N THR A 119 -32.32 -29.93 -37.02
CA THR A 119 -32.38 -30.36 -38.43
C THR A 119 -31.50 -31.58 -38.71
N SER A 120 -30.41 -31.76 -37.97
CA SER A 120 -29.53 -32.93 -38.11
C SER A 120 -30.29 -34.25 -37.85
N ASN A 121 -31.25 -34.23 -36.92
CA ASN A 121 -32.14 -35.35 -36.63
C ASN A 121 -33.17 -35.61 -37.74
N LEU A 122 -33.51 -34.59 -38.53
CA LEU A 122 -34.47 -34.72 -39.64
C LEU A 122 -33.81 -35.16 -40.95
N ARG A 123 -32.54 -34.81 -41.17
CA ARG A 123 -31.79 -35.12 -42.40
C ARG A 123 -30.31 -35.31 -42.14
N ASN A 124 -29.78 -36.42 -42.64
CA ASN A 124 -28.35 -36.58 -42.81
C ASN A 124 -27.86 -35.86 -44.09
N SER A 125 -27.25 -34.68 -43.91
CA SER A 125 -26.71 -33.87 -45.01
C SER A 125 -25.59 -34.55 -45.78
N ASN A 126 -24.75 -35.33 -45.08
CA ASN A 126 -23.65 -36.07 -45.70
C ASN A 126 -24.17 -37.18 -46.60
N PHE A 127 -25.24 -37.85 -46.18
CA PHE A 127 -25.88 -38.87 -47.01
C PHE A 127 -26.55 -38.25 -48.25
N SER A 128 -27.25 -37.12 -48.08
CA SER A 128 -27.92 -36.41 -49.18
C SER A 128 -26.94 -35.88 -50.24
N SER A 129 -25.78 -35.37 -49.83
CA SER A 129 -24.80 -34.76 -50.74
C SER A 129 -24.10 -35.79 -51.64
N ILE A 130 -23.97 -37.03 -51.19
CA ILE A 130 -23.30 -38.10 -51.95
C ILE A 130 -24.18 -38.57 -53.13
N ALA A 131 -25.51 -38.45 -53.04
CA ALA A 131 -26.43 -39.01 -54.04
C ALA A 131 -26.21 -38.44 -55.45
N SER A 132 -25.90 -37.14 -55.57
CA SER A 132 -25.60 -36.51 -56.88
C SER A 132 -24.37 -37.12 -57.56
N GLY A 133 -23.44 -37.70 -56.79
CA GLY A 133 -22.27 -38.40 -57.30
C GLY A 133 -22.49 -39.89 -57.53
N ILE A 134 -23.33 -40.54 -56.73
CA ILE A 134 -23.57 -42.00 -56.82
C ILE A 134 -24.41 -42.39 -58.04
N PHE A 135 -25.43 -41.62 -58.42
CA PHE A 135 -26.30 -42.04 -59.54
C PHE A 135 -25.58 -42.10 -60.90
N PRO A 136 -24.73 -41.13 -61.28
CA PRO A 136 -23.96 -41.22 -62.52
C PRO A 136 -22.93 -42.35 -62.47
N THR A 137 -22.28 -42.57 -61.33
CA THR A 137 -21.28 -43.65 -61.20
C THR A 137 -21.92 -45.03 -61.26
N LEU A 138 -23.09 -45.23 -60.65
CA LEU A 138 -23.91 -46.43 -60.83
C LEU A 138 -24.38 -46.60 -62.28
N GLY A 139 -24.71 -45.49 -62.96
CA GLY A 139 -25.04 -45.51 -64.39
C GLY A 139 -23.88 -46.00 -65.25
N ILE A 140 -22.67 -45.47 -65.04
CA ILE A 140 -21.44 -45.88 -65.72
C ILE A 140 -21.10 -47.34 -65.41
N LEU A 141 -21.16 -47.74 -64.14
CA LEU A 141 -20.95 -49.12 -63.72
C LEU A 141 -21.96 -50.07 -64.39
N GLY A 142 -23.23 -49.67 -64.44
CA GLY A 142 -24.29 -50.41 -65.11
C GLY A 142 -24.05 -50.56 -66.61
N THR A 143 -23.53 -49.54 -67.28
CA THR A 143 -23.12 -49.64 -68.69
C THR A 143 -22.01 -50.67 -68.88
N PHE A 144 -20.97 -50.68 -68.04
CA PHE A 144 -19.92 -51.70 -68.14
C PHE A 144 -20.43 -53.11 -67.89
N ILE A 145 -21.28 -53.31 -66.89
CA ILE A 145 -21.89 -54.61 -66.60
C ILE A 145 -22.78 -55.06 -67.77
N SER A 146 -23.58 -54.15 -68.33
CA SER A 146 -24.45 -54.45 -69.47
C SER A 146 -23.65 -54.85 -70.70
N ILE A 147 -22.57 -54.13 -71.04
CA ILE A 147 -21.69 -54.49 -72.18
C ILE A 147 -21.03 -55.85 -71.93
N ALA A 148 -20.54 -56.11 -70.72
CA ALA A 148 -19.90 -57.37 -70.39
C ALA A 148 -20.83 -58.58 -70.54
N ILE A 149 -22.12 -58.42 -70.22
CA ILE A 149 -23.12 -59.49 -70.38
C ILE A 149 -23.55 -59.65 -71.85
N SER A 150 -23.63 -58.56 -72.60
CA SER A 150 -24.06 -58.60 -74.01
C SER A 150 -22.93 -58.99 -74.98
N MET A 151 -21.69 -59.19 -74.51
CA MET A 151 -20.57 -59.62 -75.35
C MET A 151 -20.75 -61.09 -75.77
N PRO A 152 -20.95 -61.38 -77.08
CA PRO A 152 -21.08 -62.75 -77.56
C PRO A 152 -19.71 -63.42 -77.71
N ASP A 153 -19.68 -64.75 -77.60
CA ASP A 153 -18.49 -65.54 -77.94
C ASP A 153 -18.35 -65.61 -79.46
N PHE A 154 -17.29 -64.98 -80.00
CA PHE A 154 -17.06 -64.97 -81.45
C PHE A 154 -16.61 -66.35 -81.95
N SER A 155 -17.48 -67.01 -82.71
CA SER A 155 -17.21 -68.30 -83.34
C SER A 155 -16.76 -68.10 -84.79
N SER A 156 -15.55 -68.56 -85.14
CA SER A 156 -14.95 -68.40 -86.47
C SER A 156 -15.58 -69.29 -87.57
N GLY A 157 -16.76 -69.86 -87.34
CA GLY A 157 -17.31 -70.95 -88.15
C GLY A 157 -18.15 -70.56 -89.38
N ALA A 158 -18.79 -69.38 -89.40
CA ALA A 158 -19.63 -68.96 -90.54
C ALA A 158 -19.79 -67.43 -90.60
N THR A 159 -19.67 -66.83 -91.79
CA THR A 159 -19.85 -65.38 -92.02
C THR A 159 -21.22 -64.85 -91.58
N ASN A 160 -22.28 -65.66 -91.74
CA ASN A 160 -23.64 -65.30 -91.30
C ASN A 160 -23.80 -65.32 -89.77
N ALA A 161 -23.04 -66.16 -89.06
CA ALA A 161 -23.04 -66.18 -87.60
C ALA A 161 -22.36 -64.92 -87.03
N LEU A 162 -21.26 -64.49 -87.67
CA LEU A 162 -20.53 -63.29 -87.29
C LEU A 162 -21.38 -62.01 -87.43
N GLU A 163 -22.19 -61.87 -88.49
CA GLU A 163 -23.08 -60.71 -88.67
C GLU A 163 -24.17 -60.64 -87.59
N SER A 164 -24.72 -61.79 -87.20
CA SER A 164 -25.71 -61.89 -86.12
C SER A 164 -25.10 -61.57 -84.75
N GLU A 165 -23.89 -62.06 -84.48
CA GLU A 165 -23.13 -61.79 -83.26
C GLU A 165 -22.78 -60.29 -83.14
N ILE A 166 -22.32 -59.65 -84.22
CA ILE A 166 -22.04 -58.21 -84.25
C ILE A 166 -23.32 -57.40 -84.04
N THR A 167 -24.44 -57.78 -84.67
CA THR A 167 -25.74 -57.10 -84.49
C THR A 167 -26.23 -57.20 -83.05
N LYS A 168 -26.04 -58.35 -82.41
CA LYS A 168 -26.37 -58.56 -80.99
C LYS A 168 -25.49 -57.71 -80.08
N LEU A 169 -24.19 -57.67 -80.32
CA LEU A 169 -23.26 -56.80 -79.59
C LEU A 169 -23.65 -55.31 -79.73
N LEU A 170 -23.95 -54.85 -80.94
CA LEU A 170 -24.34 -53.46 -81.19
C LEU A 170 -25.65 -53.08 -80.48
N GLY A 171 -26.61 -54.02 -80.44
CA GLY A 171 -27.85 -53.88 -79.67
C GLY A 171 -27.60 -53.81 -78.16
N GLY A 172 -26.74 -54.69 -77.63
CA GLY A 172 -26.33 -54.70 -76.22
C GLY A 172 -25.59 -53.43 -75.79
N VAL A 173 -24.70 -52.92 -76.65
CA VAL A 173 -24.01 -51.64 -76.42
C VAL A 173 -25.01 -50.47 -76.40
N GLY A 174 -25.95 -50.44 -77.35
CA GLY A 174 -27.00 -49.41 -77.40
C GLY A 174 -27.87 -49.39 -76.13
N THR A 175 -28.23 -50.57 -75.62
CA THR A 175 -29.05 -50.68 -74.40
C THR A 175 -28.27 -50.35 -73.12
N ALA A 176 -26.97 -50.65 -73.09
CA ALA A 176 -26.07 -50.27 -72.01
C ALA A 176 -25.96 -48.74 -71.83
N PHE A 177 -26.00 -47.95 -72.91
CA PHE A 177 -25.97 -46.49 -72.83
C PHE A 177 -27.19 -45.90 -72.14
N TYR A 178 -28.38 -46.51 -72.29
CA TYR A 178 -29.59 -46.04 -71.60
C TYR A 178 -29.50 -46.16 -70.08
N VAL A 179 -28.73 -47.14 -69.57
CA VAL A 179 -28.47 -47.28 -68.12
C VAL A 179 -27.70 -46.06 -67.58
N SER A 180 -26.70 -45.59 -68.30
CA SER A 180 -25.93 -44.40 -67.93
C SER A 180 -26.74 -43.11 -68.09
N ILE A 181 -27.49 -42.96 -69.18
CA ILE A 181 -28.40 -41.81 -69.37
C ILE A 181 -29.39 -41.70 -68.21
N TYR A 182 -29.94 -42.83 -67.75
CA TYR A 182 -30.84 -42.86 -66.60
C TYR A 182 -30.13 -42.43 -65.30
N GLY A 183 -28.92 -42.94 -65.02
CA GLY A 183 -28.14 -42.53 -63.85
C GLY A 183 -27.79 -41.04 -63.83
N ILE A 184 -27.42 -40.48 -64.99
CA ILE A 184 -27.15 -39.03 -65.14
C ILE A 184 -28.45 -38.23 -64.93
N PHE A 185 -29.55 -38.65 -65.54
CA PHE A 185 -30.84 -38.00 -65.36
C PHE A 185 -31.26 -37.96 -63.88
N LEU A 186 -31.11 -39.07 -63.16
CA LEU A 186 -31.41 -39.13 -61.72
C LEU A 186 -30.57 -38.15 -60.90
N SER A 187 -29.29 -37.97 -61.24
CA SER A 187 -28.42 -37.00 -60.56
C SER A 187 -28.86 -35.56 -60.78
N ILE A 188 -29.21 -35.21 -62.02
CA ILE A 188 -29.71 -33.87 -62.35
C ILE A 188 -31.04 -33.61 -61.63
N TRP A 189 -31.96 -34.58 -61.71
CA TRP A 189 -33.25 -34.52 -61.04
C TRP A 189 -33.10 -34.38 -59.53
N TRP A 190 -32.22 -35.19 -58.92
CA TRP A 190 -31.89 -35.11 -57.50
C TRP A 190 -31.35 -33.72 -57.12
N THR A 191 -30.35 -33.23 -57.85
CA THR A 191 -29.66 -31.97 -57.56
C THR A 191 -30.63 -30.79 -57.65
N PHE A 192 -31.53 -30.77 -58.63
CA PHE A 192 -32.54 -29.73 -58.77
C PHE A 192 -33.43 -29.62 -57.52
N PHE A 193 -34.01 -30.74 -57.07
CA PHE A 193 -34.86 -30.74 -55.88
C PHE A 193 -34.08 -30.51 -54.59
N GLU A 194 -32.83 -31.00 -54.49
CA GLU A 194 -31.98 -30.75 -53.33
C GLU A 194 -31.68 -29.25 -53.18
N LYS A 195 -31.29 -28.56 -54.25
CA LYS A 195 -31.02 -27.12 -54.22
C LYS A 195 -32.28 -26.30 -53.96
N PHE A 196 -33.39 -26.66 -54.61
CA PHE A 196 -34.67 -25.99 -54.40
C PHE A 196 -35.20 -26.16 -52.97
N GLY A 197 -35.09 -27.37 -52.42
CA GLY A 197 -35.46 -27.68 -51.04
C GLY A 197 -34.59 -26.95 -50.03
N MET A 198 -33.28 -26.93 -50.23
CA MET A 198 -32.35 -26.22 -49.35
C MET A 198 -32.62 -24.72 -49.31
N SER A 199 -32.90 -24.10 -50.46
CA SER A 199 -33.25 -22.68 -50.53
C SER A 199 -34.50 -22.36 -49.70
N LYS A 200 -35.55 -23.18 -49.80
CA LYS A 200 -36.75 -23.02 -48.97
C LYS A 200 -36.49 -23.23 -47.49
N PHE A 201 -35.66 -24.22 -47.15
CA PHE A 201 -35.26 -24.47 -45.78
C PHE A 201 -34.49 -23.27 -45.19
N GLN A 202 -33.53 -22.71 -45.91
CA GLN A 202 -32.78 -21.53 -45.48
C GLN A 202 -33.67 -20.30 -45.26
N GLN A 203 -34.62 -20.04 -46.17
CA GLN A 203 -35.60 -18.96 -45.98
C GLN A 203 -36.45 -19.17 -44.72
N LEU A 204 -36.80 -20.42 -44.44
CA LEU A 204 -37.60 -20.78 -43.28
C LEU A 204 -36.81 -20.60 -41.97
N SER A 205 -35.56 -21.08 -41.93
CA SER A 205 -34.64 -20.88 -40.81
C SER A 205 -34.36 -19.41 -40.56
N TYR A 206 -34.11 -18.62 -41.61
CA TYR A 206 -33.91 -17.17 -41.50
C TYR A 206 -35.13 -16.47 -40.90
N LYS A 207 -36.33 -16.86 -41.32
CA LYS A 207 -37.56 -16.29 -40.78
C LYS A 207 -37.78 -16.65 -39.32
N ILE A 208 -37.50 -17.90 -38.92
CA ILE A 208 -37.53 -18.31 -37.50
C ILE A 208 -36.51 -17.48 -36.70
N LYS A 209 -35.30 -17.28 -37.22
CA LYS A 209 -34.27 -16.46 -36.58
C LYS A 209 -34.70 -15.02 -36.37
N GLU A 210 -35.29 -14.37 -37.38
CA GLU A 210 -35.75 -12.99 -37.23
C GLU A 210 -36.95 -12.89 -36.27
N ASP A 211 -37.92 -13.82 -36.35
CA ASP A 211 -39.09 -13.86 -35.46
C ASP A 211 -38.69 -14.10 -33.98
N THR A 212 -37.55 -14.77 -33.74
CA THR A 212 -37.06 -15.14 -32.40
C THR A 212 -35.94 -14.25 -31.87
N LYS A 213 -35.46 -13.29 -32.66
CA LYS A 213 -34.34 -12.40 -32.33
C LYS A 213 -34.50 -11.65 -31.01
N SER A 214 -35.73 -11.34 -30.62
CA SER A 214 -36.02 -10.66 -29.34
C SER A 214 -35.75 -11.54 -28.11
N LEU A 215 -35.82 -12.87 -28.26
CA LEU A 215 -35.58 -13.83 -27.17
C LEU A 215 -34.10 -14.06 -26.88
N PHE A 216 -33.23 -13.85 -27.87
CA PHE A 216 -31.81 -14.17 -27.79
C PHE A 216 -30.96 -12.90 -27.67
N TRP A 217 -29.83 -13.02 -26.99
CA TRP A 217 -28.85 -11.93 -26.92
C TRP A 217 -28.22 -11.70 -28.29
N THR A 218 -28.40 -10.51 -28.84
CA THR A 218 -27.65 -10.08 -30.02
C THR A 218 -26.38 -9.34 -29.59
N LYS A 219 -25.34 -9.35 -30.44
CA LYS A 219 -24.11 -8.57 -30.18
C LYS A 219 -24.42 -7.09 -29.93
N LEU A 220 -25.36 -6.53 -30.69
CA LEU A 220 -25.83 -5.15 -30.56
C LEU A 220 -26.49 -4.89 -29.21
N ASP A 221 -27.29 -5.83 -28.69
CA ASP A 221 -27.90 -5.69 -27.36
C ASP A 221 -26.83 -5.60 -26.27
N ILE A 222 -25.82 -6.49 -26.31
CA ILE A 222 -24.73 -6.53 -25.32
C ILE A 222 -23.91 -5.24 -25.39
N GLU A 223 -23.53 -4.80 -26.58
CA GLU A 223 -22.82 -3.53 -26.79
C GLU A 223 -23.63 -2.32 -26.30
N SER A 224 -24.94 -2.31 -26.54
CA SER A 224 -25.82 -1.23 -26.06
C SER A 224 -25.89 -1.15 -24.54
N ILE A 225 -25.91 -2.30 -23.85
CA ILE A 225 -25.91 -2.36 -22.38
C ILE A 225 -24.57 -1.84 -21.84
N HIS A 226 -23.45 -2.26 -22.44
CA HIS A 226 -22.13 -1.74 -22.07
C HIS A 226 -22.03 -0.22 -22.28
N LEU A 227 -22.53 0.29 -23.40
CA LEU A 227 -22.55 1.72 -23.69
C LEU A 227 -23.41 2.47 -22.67
N LYS A 228 -24.63 1.97 -22.38
CA LYS A 228 -25.51 2.55 -21.36
C LYS A 228 -24.85 2.58 -19.99
N SER A 229 -24.23 1.47 -19.56
CA SER A 229 -23.51 1.40 -18.29
C SER A 229 -22.36 2.41 -18.23
N ASN A 230 -21.64 2.61 -19.34
CA ASN A 230 -20.57 3.61 -19.41
C ASN A 230 -21.12 5.04 -19.32
N LEU A 231 -22.25 5.34 -19.99
CA LEU A 231 -22.92 6.63 -19.87
C LEU A 231 -23.44 6.91 -18.46
N ASP A 232 -23.98 5.90 -17.78
CA ASP A 232 -24.41 6.02 -16.37
C ASP A 232 -23.20 6.32 -15.46
N ASN A 233 -22.06 5.68 -15.70
CA ASN A 233 -20.82 5.96 -14.97
C ASN A 233 -20.32 7.40 -15.23
N PHE A 234 -20.36 7.88 -16.47
CA PHE A 234 -20.04 9.27 -16.78
C PHE A 234 -21.01 10.26 -16.13
N THR A 235 -22.28 9.91 -16.04
CA THR A 235 -23.30 10.74 -15.37
C THR A 235 -23.02 10.86 -13.88
N LYS A 236 -22.73 9.74 -13.20
CA LYS A 236 -22.31 9.74 -11.80
C LYS A 236 -21.04 10.55 -11.57
N MET A 237 -20.05 10.42 -12.46
CA MET A 237 -18.82 11.20 -12.37
C MET A 237 -19.08 12.71 -12.52
N ARG A 238 -19.97 13.11 -13.44
CA ARG A 238 -20.40 14.50 -13.60
C ARG A 238 -21.10 15.02 -12.35
N GLU A 239 -21.95 14.21 -11.71
CA GLU A 239 -22.64 14.58 -10.47
C GLU A 239 -21.66 14.79 -9.32
N ILE A 240 -20.72 13.86 -9.11
CA ILE A 240 -19.64 14.01 -8.12
C ILE A 240 -18.81 15.26 -8.43
N PHE A 241 -18.46 15.50 -9.70
CA PHE A 241 -17.70 16.68 -10.08
C PHE A 241 -18.49 17.97 -9.80
N SER A 242 -19.79 17.98 -10.10
CA SER A 242 -20.68 19.09 -9.78
C SER A 242 -20.75 19.36 -8.28
N GLU A 243 -20.81 18.32 -7.46
CA GLU A 243 -20.81 18.41 -5.99
C GLU A 243 -19.45 18.95 -5.47
N LEU A 244 -18.33 18.45 -6.00
CA LEU A 244 -16.98 18.94 -5.68
C LEU A 244 -16.75 20.40 -6.08
N THR A 245 -17.32 20.82 -7.22
CA THR A 245 -17.28 22.21 -7.69
C THR A 245 -18.37 23.10 -7.09
N SER A 246 -19.24 22.54 -6.25
CA SER A 246 -20.28 23.33 -5.59
C SER A 246 -19.64 24.41 -4.71
N SER A 247 -20.29 25.57 -4.63
CA SER A 247 -19.79 26.73 -3.89
C SER A 247 -19.42 26.39 -2.45
N ASN A 248 -20.14 25.46 -1.82
CA ASN A 248 -19.94 25.08 -0.43
C ASN A 248 -18.57 24.44 -0.15
N ILE A 249 -18.06 23.59 -1.06
CA ILE A 249 -16.73 22.99 -0.87
C ILE A 249 -15.65 24.03 -1.14
N LEU A 250 -15.81 24.85 -2.17
CA LEU A 250 -14.87 25.96 -2.45
C LEU A 250 -14.84 26.98 -1.31
N GLU A 251 -15.99 27.29 -0.71
CA GLU A 251 -16.12 28.18 0.44
C GLU A 251 -15.56 27.53 1.73
N SER A 252 -15.74 26.23 1.91
CA SER A 252 -15.10 25.48 2.99
C SER A 252 -13.57 25.44 2.84
N ILE A 253 -13.06 25.32 1.61
CA ILE A 253 -11.62 25.38 1.34
C ILE A 253 -11.09 26.78 1.63
N ASN A 254 -11.74 27.82 1.10
CA ASN A 254 -11.35 29.21 1.36
C ASN A 254 -11.37 29.55 2.85
N SER A 255 -12.43 29.16 3.57
CA SER A 255 -12.51 29.39 5.02
C SER A 255 -11.48 28.58 5.80
N SER A 256 -11.12 27.37 5.36
CA SER A 256 -10.03 26.61 5.98
C SER A 256 -8.66 27.22 5.72
N ILE A 257 -8.43 27.80 4.52
CA ILE A 257 -7.20 28.52 4.20
C ILE A 257 -7.10 29.76 5.07
N GLU A 258 -8.17 30.54 5.16
CA GLU A 258 -8.25 31.75 6.00
C GLU A 258 -7.95 31.44 7.47
N LYS A 259 -8.59 30.40 8.04
CA LYS A 259 -8.31 29.94 9.41
C LYS A 259 -6.85 29.51 9.62
N ARG A 260 -6.25 28.84 8.64
CA ARG A 260 -4.83 28.45 8.71
C ARG A 260 -3.93 29.69 8.65
N PHE A 261 -4.28 30.69 7.85
CA PHE A 261 -3.53 31.93 7.75
C PHE A 261 -3.58 32.73 9.06
N GLN A 262 -4.77 32.88 9.65
CA GLN A 262 -4.95 33.51 10.96
C GLN A 262 -4.19 32.78 12.08
N ASN A 263 -4.18 31.44 12.06
CA ASN A 263 -3.38 30.67 13.02
C ASN A 263 -1.87 30.89 12.83
N LEU A 264 -1.40 31.07 11.60
CA LEU A 264 -0.01 31.35 11.29
C LEU A 264 0.38 32.76 11.74
N GLU A 265 -0.48 33.75 11.51
CA GLU A 265 -0.30 35.12 12.01
C GLU A 265 -0.21 35.18 13.54
N ASN A 266 -1.12 34.48 14.24
CA ASN A 266 -1.07 34.33 15.70
C ASN A 266 0.21 33.63 16.20
N LEU A 267 0.76 32.70 15.42
CA LEU A 267 2.00 32.01 15.75
C LEU A 267 3.19 32.96 15.59
N LEU A 268 3.24 33.71 14.50
CA LEU A 268 4.25 34.75 14.27
C LEU A 268 4.24 35.82 15.35
N GLU A 269 3.07 36.31 15.77
CA GLU A 269 2.97 37.30 16.84
C GLU A 269 3.53 36.76 18.17
N LYS A 270 3.20 35.50 18.51
CA LYS A 270 3.76 34.83 19.69
C LYS A 270 5.26 34.62 19.58
N GLU A 271 5.80 34.33 18.40
CA GLU A 271 7.24 34.20 18.15
C GLU A 271 7.96 35.53 18.37
N ILE A 272 7.41 36.64 17.88
CA ILE A 272 7.94 37.99 18.11
C ILE A 272 7.95 38.30 19.61
N LEU A 273 6.86 38.01 20.32
CA LEU A 273 6.78 38.23 21.78
C LEU A 273 7.79 37.37 22.55
N LEU A 274 7.94 36.09 22.18
CA LEU A 274 8.94 35.20 22.79
C LEU A 274 10.35 35.71 22.55
N THR A 275 10.66 36.17 21.35
CA THR A 275 11.96 36.76 21.00
C THR A 275 12.25 37.98 21.87
N SER A 276 11.30 38.91 22.00
CA SER A 276 11.44 40.07 22.89
C SER A 276 11.67 39.68 24.35
N LYS A 277 11.00 38.63 24.83
CA LYS A 277 11.21 38.13 26.20
C LYS A 277 12.58 37.45 26.37
N ILE A 278 13.08 36.77 25.34
CA ILE A 278 14.44 36.22 25.31
C ILE A 278 15.46 37.35 25.36
N ASP A 279 15.29 38.42 24.57
CA ASP A 279 16.19 39.59 24.58
C ASP A 279 16.26 40.23 25.97
N SER A 280 15.11 40.43 26.63
CA SER A 280 15.08 40.95 28.00
C SER A 280 15.77 40.02 29.01
N ASN A 281 15.63 38.70 28.85
CA ASN A 281 16.33 37.74 29.68
C ASN A 281 17.85 37.73 29.43
N ILE A 282 18.29 37.91 28.19
CA ILE A 282 19.71 38.05 27.84
C ILE A 282 20.27 39.29 28.53
N GLU A 283 19.60 40.44 28.44
CA GLU A 283 20.02 41.68 29.11
C GLU A 283 20.11 41.49 30.64
N ASN A 284 19.11 40.84 31.24
CA ASN A 284 19.12 40.54 32.67
C ASN A 284 20.29 39.61 33.06
N ASN A 285 20.59 38.61 32.24
CA ASN A 285 21.74 37.72 32.46
C ASN A 285 23.07 38.46 32.31
N GLU A 286 23.21 39.37 31.34
CA GLU A 286 24.40 40.21 31.19
C GLU A 286 24.62 41.08 32.44
N ARG A 287 23.57 41.71 32.95
CA ARG A 287 23.62 42.48 34.21
C ARG A 287 24.02 41.59 35.39
N LEU A 288 23.51 40.36 35.46
CA LEU A 288 23.86 39.39 36.50
C LEU A 288 25.33 38.96 36.40
N VAL A 289 25.86 38.73 35.20
CA VAL A 289 27.28 38.43 34.98
C VAL A 289 28.16 39.60 35.42
N VAL A 290 27.78 40.84 35.12
CA VAL A 290 28.50 42.04 35.59
C VAL A 290 28.50 42.13 37.11
N ALA A 291 27.36 41.88 37.76
CA ALA A 291 27.25 41.85 39.23
C ALA A 291 28.09 40.72 39.85
N LEU A 292 28.10 39.52 39.25
CA LEU A 292 28.95 38.42 39.70
C LEU A 292 30.44 38.75 39.57
N ASN A 293 30.86 39.41 38.49
CA ASN A 293 32.24 39.87 38.33
C ASN A 293 32.63 40.90 39.41
N SER A 294 31.73 41.82 39.77
CA SER A 294 32.01 42.80 40.83
C SER A 294 32.12 42.13 42.22
N VAL A 295 31.25 41.14 42.50
CA VAL A 295 31.33 40.33 43.72
C VAL A 295 32.62 39.51 43.73
N SER A 296 32.99 38.88 42.62
CA SER A 296 34.25 38.12 42.47
C SER A 296 35.48 39.00 42.75
N ASN A 297 35.51 40.22 42.22
CA ASN A 297 36.55 41.20 42.50
C ASN A 297 36.57 41.61 43.97
N SER A 298 35.40 41.79 44.59
CA SER A 298 35.28 42.11 46.02
C SER A 298 35.80 40.96 46.89
N ILE A 299 35.43 39.71 46.57
CA ILE A 299 35.96 38.51 47.23
C ILE A 299 37.47 38.42 47.08
N SER A 300 38.01 38.66 45.88
CA SER A 300 39.47 38.67 45.64
C SER A 300 40.19 39.71 46.51
N ASN A 301 39.63 40.91 46.63
CA ASN A 301 40.16 41.95 47.52
C ASN A 301 40.10 41.53 49.01
N ILE A 302 38.99 40.90 49.43
CA ILE A 302 38.83 40.37 50.79
C ILE A 302 39.89 39.31 51.07
N ILE A 303 40.11 38.37 50.15
CA ILE A 303 41.14 37.32 50.27
C ILE A 303 42.53 37.95 50.44
N SER A 304 42.90 38.91 49.59
CA SER A 304 44.20 39.61 49.70
C SER A 304 44.37 40.33 51.05
N ASN A 305 43.30 40.95 51.56
CA ASN A 305 43.35 41.59 52.88
C ASN A 305 43.47 40.57 54.02
N PHE A 306 42.79 39.42 53.91
CA PHE A 306 42.94 38.33 54.88
C PHE A 306 44.34 37.75 54.87
N GLU A 307 44.98 37.58 53.71
CA GLU A 307 46.39 37.15 53.62
C GLU A 307 47.32 38.12 54.34
N LYS A 308 47.18 39.43 54.08
CA LYS A 308 47.96 40.47 54.80
C LYS A 308 47.72 40.44 56.30
N GLN A 309 46.48 40.21 56.74
CA GLN A 309 46.18 40.06 58.17
C GLN A 309 46.82 38.81 58.76
N LYS A 310 46.74 37.67 58.07
CA LYS A 310 47.39 36.41 58.47
C LYS A 310 48.89 36.60 58.66
N ASP A 311 49.54 37.30 57.74
CA ASP A 311 50.98 37.58 57.83
C ASP A 311 51.31 38.49 59.02
N ARG A 312 50.50 39.53 59.28
CA ARG A 312 50.64 40.36 60.50
C ARG A 312 50.44 39.56 61.77
N TYR A 313 49.45 38.68 61.83
CA TYR A 313 49.23 37.79 62.99
C TYR A 313 50.41 36.85 63.21
N THR A 314 50.98 36.32 62.14
CA THR A 314 52.16 35.45 62.19
C THR A 314 53.36 36.22 62.76
N TYR A 315 53.62 37.44 62.26
CA TYR A 315 54.66 38.33 62.78
C TYR A 315 54.48 38.65 64.27
N VAL A 316 53.27 39.04 64.69
CA VAL A 316 52.98 39.35 66.11
C VAL A 316 53.18 38.12 66.99
N THR A 317 52.82 36.93 66.51
CA THR A 317 53.02 35.67 67.25
C THR A 317 54.51 35.35 67.40
N GLU A 318 55.31 35.55 66.34
CA GLU A 318 56.76 35.41 66.37
C GLU A 318 57.40 36.38 67.38
N GLU A 319 56.98 37.64 67.36
CA GLU A 319 57.46 38.69 68.27
C GLU A 319 57.07 38.40 69.73
N LEU A 320 55.83 37.96 69.97
CA LEU A 320 55.39 37.50 71.29
C LEU A 320 56.22 36.31 71.77
N ASN A 321 56.52 35.34 70.92
CA ASN A 321 57.36 34.20 71.26
C ASN A 321 58.78 34.66 71.65
N LEU A 322 59.38 35.56 70.88
CA LEU A 322 60.68 36.16 71.21
C LEU A 322 60.65 36.91 72.56
N ASN A 323 59.58 37.65 72.82
CA ASN A 323 59.40 38.37 74.07
C ASN A 323 59.20 37.42 75.27
N ILE A 324 58.45 36.32 75.10
CA ILE A 324 58.31 35.26 76.12
C ILE A 324 59.68 34.63 76.42
N ILE A 325 60.50 34.33 75.40
CA ILE A 325 61.86 33.80 75.59
C ILE A 325 62.72 34.79 76.37
N LYS A 326 62.70 36.09 76.01
CA LYS A 326 63.44 37.15 76.74
C LYS A 326 62.99 37.27 78.19
N LEU A 327 61.68 37.25 78.45
CA LEU A 327 61.13 37.31 79.81
C LEU A 327 61.61 36.12 80.65
N ASN A 328 61.58 34.92 80.07
CA ASN A 328 61.99 33.69 80.76
C ASN A 328 63.47 33.73 81.16
N THR A 329 64.34 34.24 80.27
CA THR A 329 65.77 34.46 80.55
C THR A 329 66.01 35.52 81.65
N HIS A 330 65.19 36.57 81.71
CA HIS A 330 65.27 37.54 82.81
C HIS A 330 64.83 36.93 84.14
N MET A 331 63.82 36.05 84.14
CA MET A 331 63.32 35.41 85.35
C MET A 331 64.32 34.41 85.95
N SER A 332 65.09 33.68 85.12
CA SER A 332 66.14 32.79 85.61
C SER A 332 67.27 33.55 86.34
N ASN A 333 67.61 34.75 85.89
CA ASN A 333 68.63 35.61 86.50
C ASN A 333 68.23 36.21 87.87
N LEU A 334 66.96 36.14 88.26
CA LEU A 334 66.43 36.65 89.53
C LEU A 334 66.30 35.58 90.64
N SER A 335 66.71 34.33 90.39
CA SER A 335 66.41 33.21 91.28
C SER A 335 67.51 32.90 92.33
N SER A 336 67.07 32.78 93.60
CA SER A 336 67.73 32.23 94.80
C SER A 336 69.13 32.74 95.22
N GLU A 337 70.14 32.69 94.35
CA GLU A 337 71.54 32.93 94.71
C GLU A 337 71.86 34.40 94.95
N ASN A 338 71.33 35.31 94.12
CA ASN A 338 71.53 36.75 94.28
C ASN A 338 70.73 37.34 95.45
N LEU A 339 69.54 36.80 95.76
CA LEU A 339 68.77 37.23 96.93
C LEU A 339 69.52 36.92 98.24
N LYS A 340 70.23 35.79 98.29
CA LYS A 340 71.08 35.41 99.44
C LYS A 340 72.29 36.33 99.59
N ALA A 341 72.91 36.74 98.47
CA ALA A 341 74.02 37.69 98.47
C ALA A 341 73.61 39.11 98.91
N ILE A 342 72.43 39.58 98.48
CA ILE A 342 71.88 40.88 98.88
C ILE A 342 71.59 40.92 100.40
N TYR A 343 70.95 39.89 100.95
CA TYR A 343 70.67 39.81 102.38
C TYR A 343 71.94 39.82 103.24
N SER A 344 72.98 39.09 102.82
CA SER A 344 74.29 39.05 103.51
C SER A 344 74.97 40.43 103.54
N ASN A 345 74.95 41.15 102.41
CA ASN A 345 75.55 42.49 102.33
C ASN A 345 74.80 43.53 103.18
N ILE A 346 73.47 43.43 103.28
CA ILE A 346 72.68 44.34 104.13
C ILE A 346 73.04 44.16 105.61
N ILE A 347 73.16 42.91 106.08
CA ILE A 347 73.57 42.63 107.47
C ILE A 347 74.94 43.22 107.77
N LYS A 348 75.91 43.04 106.86
CA LYS A 348 77.27 43.55 107.02
C LYS A 348 77.31 45.09 107.08
N SER A 349 76.49 45.77 106.29
CA SER A 349 76.38 47.24 106.33
C SER A 349 75.79 47.75 107.64
N ILE A 350 74.80 47.05 108.22
CA ILE A 350 74.20 47.42 109.51
C ILE A 350 75.22 47.30 110.65
N GLU A 351 76.02 46.23 110.68
CA GLU A 351 77.08 46.06 111.69
C GLU A 351 78.15 47.16 111.61
N THR A 352 78.54 47.54 110.39
CA THR A 352 79.53 48.60 110.17
C THR A 352 79.00 49.96 110.65
N MET A 353 77.72 50.25 110.37
CA MET A 353 77.07 51.49 110.80
C MET A 353 76.93 51.58 112.33
N LYS A 354 76.71 50.44 113.02
CA LYS A 354 76.70 50.40 114.50
C LYS A 354 78.07 50.75 115.09
N ALA A 355 79.15 50.21 114.53
CA ALA A 355 80.50 50.47 115.00
C ALA A 355 80.92 51.94 114.84
N ASP A 356 80.51 52.58 113.74
CA ASP A 356 80.75 54.01 113.53
C ASP A 356 79.95 54.88 114.53
N MET A 357 78.75 54.46 114.91
CA MET A 357 77.90 55.19 115.85
C MET A 357 78.46 55.18 117.28
N GLU A 358 78.98 54.06 117.76
CA GLU A 358 79.70 53.97 119.04
C GLU A 358 80.96 54.89 119.07
N LYS A 359 81.62 55.04 117.92
CA LYS A 359 82.81 55.90 117.76
C LYS A 359 82.46 57.39 117.84
N ILE A 360 81.27 57.78 117.38
CA ILE A 360 80.75 59.15 117.48
C ILE A 360 80.39 59.47 118.93
N GLU A 361 79.77 58.54 119.64
CA GLU A 361 79.42 58.70 121.06
C GLU A 361 80.66 58.96 121.94
N TRP A 362 81.74 58.20 121.75
CA TRP A 362 82.99 58.39 122.50
C TRP A 362 83.62 59.78 122.29
N LYS A 363 83.58 60.32 121.06
CA LYS A 363 84.12 61.65 120.75
C LYS A 363 83.28 62.79 121.36
N PHE A 364 81.98 62.59 121.51
CA PHE A 364 81.08 63.60 122.06
C PHE A 364 81.29 63.76 123.57
N THR A 365 81.48 62.66 124.29
CA THR A 365 81.69 62.65 125.75
C THR A 365 83.02 63.32 126.15
N GLN A 366 84.11 63.09 125.41
CA GLN A 366 85.39 63.76 125.68
C GLN A 366 85.34 65.29 125.43
N GLY A 367 84.54 65.73 124.47
CA GLY A 367 84.40 67.16 124.16
C GLY A 367 83.75 67.96 125.30
N LEU A 368 82.84 67.33 126.04
CA LEU A 368 82.10 67.95 127.15
C LEU A 368 82.95 68.13 128.42
N GLU A 369 83.79 67.15 128.79
CA GLU A 369 84.67 67.25 129.97
C GLU A 369 85.74 68.35 129.83
N SER A 370 86.23 68.59 128.61
CA SER A 370 87.22 69.64 128.31
C SER A 370 86.66 71.06 128.45
N TYR A 371 85.35 71.23 128.25
CA TYR A 371 84.68 72.53 128.33
C TYR A 371 84.34 72.91 129.78
N ASP A 372 83.96 71.95 130.61
CA ASP A 372 83.61 72.16 132.02
C ASP A 372 84.82 72.61 132.86
N ASN A 373 85.99 72.01 132.62
CA ASN A 373 87.23 72.36 133.31
C ASN A 373 87.75 73.78 132.99
N LYS A 374 87.43 74.33 131.81
CA LYS A 374 87.80 75.70 131.43
C LYS A 374 86.92 76.76 132.11
N ILE A 375 85.64 76.46 132.32
CA ILE A 375 84.71 77.39 132.98
C ILE A 375 85.03 77.51 134.48
N LYS A 376 85.40 76.41 135.13
CA LYS A 376 85.74 76.40 136.56
C LYS A 376 86.98 77.26 136.90
N ASN A 377 88.05 77.17 136.12
CA ASN A 377 89.27 77.96 136.32
C ASN A 377 89.06 79.48 136.10
N SER A 378 88.16 79.87 135.20
CA SER A 378 87.87 81.29 134.96
C SER A 378 87.02 81.93 136.06
N LEU A 379 86.18 81.15 136.75
CA LEU A 379 85.37 81.64 137.88
C LEU A 379 86.20 81.87 139.15
N GLU A 380 87.16 80.99 139.46
CA GLU A 380 88.04 81.15 140.64
C GLU A 380 88.96 82.38 140.54
N LEU A 381 89.42 82.74 139.34
CA LEU A 381 90.24 83.94 139.12
C LEU A 381 89.47 85.25 139.31
N ILE A 382 88.17 85.27 138.96
CA ILE A 382 87.30 86.45 139.11
C ILE A 382 86.94 86.68 140.59
N ASP A 383 86.74 85.61 141.36
CA ASP A 383 86.40 85.67 142.79
C ASP A 383 87.59 86.16 143.65
N ALA A 384 88.81 85.79 143.24
CA ALA A 384 90.04 86.24 143.90
C ALA A 384 90.33 87.74 143.68
N GLU A 385 90.01 88.31 142.51
CA GLU A 385 90.13 89.76 142.28
C GLU A 385 89.04 90.57 142.99
N THR A 386 87.81 90.08 143.01
CA THR A 386 86.68 90.79 143.65
C THR A 386 86.81 90.85 145.17
N SER A 387 87.32 89.79 145.81
CA SER A 387 87.60 89.80 147.26
C SER A 387 88.68 90.80 147.65
N LYS A 388 89.67 91.04 146.77
CA LYS A 388 90.76 92.00 147.02
C LYS A 388 90.28 93.46 146.94
N ILE A 389 89.40 93.75 145.99
CA ILE A 389 88.80 95.09 145.81
C ILE A 389 87.90 95.46 147.00
N ILE A 390 87.19 94.48 147.59
CA ILE A 390 86.31 94.73 148.75
C ILE A 390 87.11 95.02 150.03
N LEU A 391 88.26 94.37 150.21
CA LEU A 391 89.13 94.60 151.38
C LEU A 391 89.73 96.01 151.39
N ASP A 392 90.27 96.48 150.25
CA ASP A 392 90.87 97.81 150.17
C ASP A 392 89.82 98.93 150.35
N LEU A 393 88.57 98.70 149.91
CA LEU A 393 87.46 99.63 150.14
C LEU A 393 86.99 99.68 151.61
N THR A 394 87.24 98.62 152.38
CA THR A 394 86.85 98.57 153.79
C THR A 394 87.86 99.31 154.68
N GLU A 395 89.14 99.31 154.32
CA GLU A 395 90.17 100.11 155.03
C GLU A 395 89.98 101.62 154.81
N PHE A 396 89.33 102.02 153.71
CA PHE A 396 88.86 103.39 153.49
C PHE A 396 87.76 103.84 154.49
N LYS A 397 87.15 102.92 155.25
CA LYS A 397 86.02 103.18 156.13
C LYS A 397 86.37 103.28 157.62
N GLU A 398 87.53 102.79 158.08
CA GLU A 398 87.88 102.80 159.52
C GLU A 398 88.82 103.93 159.98
N LEU A 399 89.36 104.77 159.10
CA LEU A 399 90.17 105.94 159.51
C LEU A 399 89.48 107.30 159.32
N SER A 400 88.14 107.30 159.19
CA SER A 400 87.30 108.44 159.62
C SER A 400 86.83 108.27 161.07
N LYS A 401 87.76 108.26 162.04
CA LYS A 401 87.59 108.88 163.37
C LYS A 401 88.91 109.03 164.12
#